data_AF-A0A1Z8VXC8-F1
#
_entry.id   AF-A0A1Z8VXC8-F1
#
_cell.length_a   1.000
_cell.length_b   1.000
_cell.length_c   1.000
_cell.angle_alpha   90.00
_cell.angle_beta   90.00
_cell.angle_gamma   90.00
#
_symmetry.space_group_name_H-M   'P 1'
#
loop_
_entity.id
_entity.type
_entity.pdbx_description
1 polymer ?
#
loop_
_entity_poly.entity_id
_entity_poly.type
_entity_poly.pdbx_seq_one_letter_code
_entity_poly.pdbx_strand_id
1 'polypeptide(L)'
;SQTAFNGSDANSNVLSVTDSLYMDVYQNGVLLKPETDYSLSNNTVTLVTGASLNDVLEMIVYDVFSVGGTYSKTQSDERYPFKGNNSIIRLNGQTISADITIDSDENGVSAGPITQSATVTVNGYWSIV
;
A
#
# COMPACT_ATOMS: atom_id res chain seq x y z
N SER A 1 8.12 25.24 -34.68
CA SER A 1 8.19 24.76 -33.30
C SER A 1 7.01 23.83 -33.05
N GLN A 2 7.21 22.79 -32.25
CA GLN A 2 6.14 21.84 -31.88
C GLN A 2 5.70 22.14 -30.45
N THR A 3 4.38 22.27 -30.23
CA THR A 3 3.82 22.55 -28.91
C THR A 3 3.12 21.34 -28.30
N ALA A 4 2.48 20.50 -29.10
CA ALA A 4 1.75 19.33 -28.63
C ALA A 4 2.56 18.04 -28.84
N PHE A 5 2.66 17.25 -27.78
CA PHE A 5 3.35 15.96 -27.74
C PHE A 5 2.35 14.88 -27.33
N ASN A 6 2.06 13.99 -28.26
CA ASN A 6 1.21 12.82 -28.08
C ASN A 6 1.70 11.70 -29.00
N GLY A 7 1.19 10.49 -28.76
CA GLY A 7 1.59 9.30 -29.51
C GLY A 7 2.87 8.67 -28.97
N SER A 8 3.57 7.95 -29.84
CA SER A 8 4.76 7.19 -29.46
C SER A 8 6.04 8.03 -29.49
N ASP A 9 6.93 7.79 -28.52
CA ASP A 9 8.30 8.31 -28.52
C ASP A 9 9.18 7.59 -29.57
N ALA A 10 10.46 7.95 -29.63
CA ALA A 10 11.44 7.32 -30.52
C ALA A 10 11.67 5.82 -30.25
N ASN A 11 11.26 5.32 -29.08
CA ASN A 11 11.33 3.91 -28.68
C ASN A 11 9.98 3.19 -28.82
N SER A 12 8.98 3.82 -29.47
CA SER A 12 7.62 3.31 -29.64
C SER A 12 6.77 3.24 -28.36
N ASN A 13 7.22 3.82 -27.24
CA ASN A 13 6.42 3.92 -26.02
C ASN A 13 5.38 5.03 -26.15
N VAL A 14 4.14 4.77 -25.77
CA VAL A 14 3.08 5.78 -25.75
C VAL A 14 3.00 6.38 -24.36
N LEU A 15 2.91 7.71 -24.27
CA LEU A 15 2.67 8.38 -23.00
C LEU A 15 1.34 7.89 -22.40
N SER A 16 1.41 7.27 -21.22
CA SER A 16 0.25 6.86 -20.44
C SER A 16 0.34 7.51 -19.06
N VAL A 17 -0.59 8.41 -18.81
CA VAL A 17 -0.72 9.20 -17.58
C VAL A 17 -2.06 8.82 -16.98
N THR A 18 -2.01 8.13 -15.84
CA THR A 18 -3.19 7.75 -15.05
C THR A 18 -3.57 8.82 -14.05
N ASP A 19 -2.59 9.59 -13.55
CA ASP A 19 -2.77 10.74 -12.68
C ASP A 19 -1.80 11.87 -13.08
N SER A 20 -2.35 13.03 -13.46
CA SER A 20 -1.58 14.19 -13.91
C SER A 20 -0.81 14.90 -12.80
N LEU A 21 -1.13 14.67 -11.53
CA LEU A 21 -0.38 15.23 -10.40
C LEU A 21 0.98 14.57 -10.19
N TYR A 22 1.18 13.39 -10.78
CA TYR A 22 2.37 12.57 -10.60
C TYR A 22 3.14 12.44 -11.92
N MET A 23 3.41 13.57 -12.59
CA MET A 23 4.25 13.60 -13.78
C MET A 23 5.17 14.82 -13.78
N ASP A 24 6.44 14.60 -14.12
CA ASP A 24 7.41 15.65 -14.41
C ASP A 24 7.69 15.72 -15.91
N VAL A 25 7.84 16.95 -16.44
CA VAL A 25 8.21 17.21 -17.83
C VAL A 25 9.51 18.01 -17.87
N TYR A 26 10.47 17.53 -18.64
CA TYR A 26 11.76 18.20 -18.84
C TYR A 26 11.95 18.55 -20.31
N GLN A 27 12.50 19.73 -20.59
CA GLN A 27 13.01 20.09 -21.91
C GLN A 27 14.53 20.27 -21.81
N ASN A 28 15.29 19.45 -22.53
CA ASN A 28 16.76 19.43 -22.48
C ASN A 28 17.32 19.34 -21.04
N GLY A 29 16.63 18.60 -20.17
CA GLY A 29 16.99 18.42 -18.75
C GLY A 29 16.52 19.52 -17.79
N VAL A 30 15.85 20.57 -18.27
CA VAL A 30 15.26 21.61 -17.41
C VAL A 30 13.83 21.21 -17.05
N LEU A 31 13.53 21.11 -15.75
CA LEU A 31 12.18 20.84 -15.24
C LEU A 31 11.25 22.00 -15.60
N LEU A 32 10.15 21.68 -16.26
CA LEU A 32 9.10 22.61 -16.62
C LEU A 32 8.03 22.66 -15.52
N LYS A 33 7.44 23.83 -15.31
CA LYS A 33 6.39 24.03 -14.32
C LYS A 33 4.99 23.75 -14.91
N PRO A 34 4.19 22.86 -14.32
CA PRO A 34 2.82 22.63 -14.77
C PRO A 34 1.97 23.90 -14.67
N GLU A 35 1.02 24.05 -15.59
CA GLU A 35 0.13 25.21 -15.77
C GLU A 35 0.83 26.54 -16.11
N THR A 36 2.17 26.59 -16.08
CA THR A 36 2.96 27.78 -16.45
C THR A 36 3.72 27.56 -17.75
N ASP A 37 4.47 26.45 -17.84
CA ASP A 37 5.31 26.12 -18.98
C ASP A 37 4.66 25.06 -19.87
N TYR A 38 3.76 24.23 -19.32
CA TYR A 38 2.98 23.24 -20.07
C TYR A 38 1.61 22.98 -19.42
N SER A 39 0.70 22.39 -20.19
CA SER A 39 -0.54 21.77 -19.71
C SER A 39 -0.63 20.31 -20.15
N LEU A 40 -1.38 19.50 -19.41
CA LEU A 40 -1.63 18.10 -19.73
C LEU A 40 -3.13 17.86 -19.91
N SER A 41 -3.52 17.26 -21.03
CA SER A 41 -4.90 16.83 -21.28
C SER A 41 -4.90 15.56 -22.13
N ASN A 42 -5.64 14.53 -21.72
CA ASN A 42 -5.79 13.26 -22.46
C ASN A 42 -4.46 12.71 -23.00
N ASN A 43 -3.46 12.54 -22.13
CA ASN A 43 -2.12 12.03 -22.50
C ASN A 43 -1.41 12.88 -23.57
N THR A 44 -1.76 14.16 -23.68
CA THR A 44 -1.09 15.13 -24.54
C THR A 44 -0.48 16.21 -23.68
N VAL A 45 0.84 16.33 -23.72
CA VAL A 45 1.57 17.46 -23.12
C VAL A 45 1.61 18.59 -24.13
N THR A 46 1.12 19.76 -23.74
CA THR A 46 1.14 20.98 -24.58
C THR A 46 2.02 22.04 -23.93
N LEU A 47 3.15 22.35 -24.56
CA LEU A 47 4.04 23.43 -24.12
C LEU A 47 3.45 24.80 -24.45
N VAL A 48 3.63 25.76 -23.53
CA VAL A 48 3.31 27.18 -23.77
C VAL A 48 4.31 27.80 -24.75
N THR A 49 5.59 27.47 -24.59
CA THR A 49 6.65 27.80 -25.57
C THR A 49 7.02 26.54 -26.34
N GLY A 50 6.75 26.53 -27.64
CA GLY A 50 7.00 25.34 -28.46
C GLY A 50 8.48 24.96 -28.54
N ALA A 51 8.75 23.66 -28.49
CA ALA A 51 10.08 23.11 -28.68
C ALA A 51 10.61 23.38 -30.08
N SER A 52 11.91 23.64 -30.17
CA SER A 52 12.65 23.82 -31.41
C SER A 52 13.15 22.49 -31.96
N LEU A 53 13.69 22.51 -33.19
CA LEU A 53 14.34 21.34 -33.75
C LEU A 53 15.50 20.90 -32.85
N ASN A 54 15.57 19.60 -32.57
CA ASN A 54 16.56 18.93 -31.71
C ASN A 54 16.40 19.14 -30.19
N ASP A 55 15.35 19.84 -29.74
CA ASP A 55 14.99 19.80 -28.34
C ASP A 55 14.48 18.39 -27.97
N VAL A 56 14.86 17.92 -26.79
CA VAL A 56 14.39 16.66 -26.22
C VAL A 56 13.40 16.95 -25.10
N LEU A 57 12.20 16.42 -25.23
CA LEU A 57 11.23 16.36 -24.14
C LEU A 57 11.29 14.99 -23.47
N GLU A 58 11.49 14.98 -22.17
CA GLU A 58 11.37 13.80 -21.32
C GLU A 58 10.16 13.95 -20.41
N MET A 59 9.35 12.90 -20.32
CA MET A 59 8.14 12.86 -19.51
C MET A 59 8.24 11.65 -18.58
N ILE A 60 8.27 11.91 -17.27
CA ILE A 60 8.38 10.87 -16.24
C ILE A 60 7.03 10.80 -15.53
N VAL A 61 6.30 9.70 -15.75
CA VAL A 61 5.03 9.43 -15.07
C VAL A 61 5.31 8.50 -13.89
N TYR A 62 4.91 8.90 -12.69
CA TYR A 62 5.02 8.05 -11.50
C TYR A 62 3.75 7.23 -11.31
N ASP A 63 3.93 5.97 -10.95
CA ASP A 63 2.83 5.09 -10.54
C ASP A 63 2.77 5.00 -9.01
N VAL A 64 1.56 4.90 -8.47
CA VAL A 64 1.34 4.68 -7.04
C VAL A 64 0.97 3.21 -6.85
N PHE A 65 1.88 2.43 -6.27
CA PHE A 65 1.54 1.07 -5.83
C PHE A 65 0.97 1.11 -4.41
N SER A 66 -0.03 0.28 -4.15
CA SER A 66 -0.55 0.03 -2.80
C SER A 66 -0.40 -1.44 -2.46
N VAL A 67 -0.16 -1.73 -1.17
CA VAL A 67 -0.07 -3.10 -0.65
C VAL A 67 -1.29 -3.35 0.22
N GLY A 68 -2.18 -4.24 -0.24
CA GLY A 68 -3.33 -4.69 0.54
C GLY A 68 -2.95 -5.73 1.58
N GLY A 69 -3.80 -5.91 2.60
CA GLY A 69 -3.68 -7.02 3.56
C GLY A 69 -2.55 -6.88 4.58
N THR A 70 -2.03 -5.67 4.83
CA THR A 70 -1.02 -5.43 5.86
C THR A 70 -1.65 -5.09 7.21
N TYR A 71 -0.99 -5.49 8.29
CA TYR A 71 -1.29 -5.01 9.65
C TYR A 71 -0.29 -3.94 10.06
N SER A 72 -0.76 -2.90 10.75
CA SER A 72 0.11 -1.99 11.48
C SER A 72 0.80 -2.73 12.64
N LYS A 73 1.87 -2.14 13.18
CA LYS A 73 2.51 -2.68 14.38
C LYS A 73 1.51 -2.88 15.52
N THR A 74 0.67 -1.89 15.78
CA THR A 74 -0.35 -1.95 16.84
C THR A 74 -1.35 -3.09 16.59
N GLN A 75 -1.85 -3.25 15.36
CA GLN A 75 -2.78 -4.34 15.03
C GLN A 75 -2.12 -5.72 15.20
N SER A 76 -0.84 -5.84 14.84
CA SER A 76 -0.08 -7.08 15.05
C SER A 76 0.15 -7.37 16.53
N ASP A 77 0.51 -6.35 17.32
CA ASP A 77 0.77 -6.48 18.76
C ASP A 77 -0.51 -6.88 19.52
N GLU A 78 -1.68 -6.38 19.10
CA GLU A 78 -2.98 -6.78 19.65
C GLU A 78 -3.35 -8.22 19.30
N ARG A 79 -3.10 -8.65 18.06
CA ARG A 79 -3.42 -10.02 17.61
C ARG A 79 -2.46 -11.07 18.17
N TYR A 80 -1.20 -10.71 18.36
CA TYR A 80 -0.14 -11.58 18.82
C TYR A 80 0.58 -10.94 20.01
N PRO A 81 0.05 -11.07 21.23
CA PRO A 81 0.62 -10.42 22.42
C PRO A 81 1.99 -11.03 22.78
N PHE A 82 3.06 -10.38 22.33
CA PHE A 82 4.44 -10.64 22.74
C PHE A 82 4.82 -9.72 23.90
N LYS A 83 5.58 -10.21 24.88
CA LYS A 83 6.22 -9.35 25.90
C LYS A 83 7.47 -8.67 25.33
N GLY A 84 7.30 -7.86 24.28
CA GLY A 84 8.37 -7.11 23.60
C GLY A 84 9.10 -7.87 22.49
N ASN A 85 10.09 -7.22 21.89
CA ASN A 85 10.86 -7.76 20.76
C ASN A 85 11.65 -9.03 21.17
N ASN A 86 11.65 -10.04 20.29
CA ASN A 86 12.34 -11.33 20.50
C ASN A 86 11.95 -12.06 21.80
N SER A 87 10.75 -11.80 22.31
CA SER A 87 10.30 -12.39 23.57
C SER A 87 9.96 -13.87 23.39
N ILE A 88 10.53 -14.70 24.27
CA ILE A 88 10.13 -16.11 24.43
C ILE A 88 8.85 -16.24 25.28
N ILE A 89 8.40 -15.15 25.90
CA ILE A 89 7.23 -15.11 26.76
C ILE A 89 6.02 -14.67 25.95
N ARG A 90 5.02 -15.55 25.86
CA ARG A 90 3.71 -15.30 25.24
C ARG A 90 2.69 -15.10 26.35
N LEU A 91 1.78 -14.16 26.17
CA LEU A 91 0.64 -13.99 27.06
C LEU A 91 -0.63 -14.41 26.34
N ASN A 92 -1.62 -14.88 27.08
CA ASN A 92 -2.99 -14.92 26.62
C ASN A 92 -3.79 -13.81 27.32
N GLY A 93 -4.93 -13.43 26.72
CA GLY A 93 -5.95 -12.68 27.43
C GLY A 93 -6.45 -13.46 28.65
N GLN A 94 -6.85 -12.75 29.70
CA GLN A 94 -7.37 -13.35 30.93
C GLN A 94 -8.90 -13.51 30.93
N THR A 95 -9.57 -13.03 29.88
CA THR A 95 -11.03 -13.07 29.75
C THR A 95 -11.43 -13.60 28.40
N ILE A 96 -12.37 -14.55 28.38
CA ILE A 96 -13.09 -14.97 27.18
C ILE A 96 -14.39 -14.18 27.16
N SER A 97 -14.49 -13.20 26.25
CA SER A 97 -15.61 -12.27 26.16
C SER A 97 -16.52 -12.50 24.95
N ALA A 98 -16.19 -13.47 24.10
CA ALA A 98 -16.97 -13.83 22.93
C ALA A 98 -17.15 -15.35 22.88
N ASP A 99 -18.27 -15.79 22.31
CA ASP A 99 -18.53 -17.21 22.13
C ASP A 99 -17.46 -17.82 21.21
N ILE A 100 -16.86 -18.93 21.64
CA ILE A 100 -15.85 -19.66 20.87
C ILE A 100 -16.18 -21.15 20.84
N THR A 101 -15.78 -21.80 19.75
CA THR A 101 -15.80 -23.26 19.64
C THR A 101 -14.36 -23.73 19.41
N ILE A 102 -13.95 -24.76 20.15
CA ILE A 102 -12.76 -25.55 19.86
C ILE A 102 -13.25 -26.82 19.18
N ASP A 103 -13.07 -26.89 17.87
CA ASP A 103 -13.58 -27.99 17.04
C ASP A 103 -12.89 -29.32 17.35
N SER A 104 -13.49 -30.42 16.87
CA SER A 104 -13.03 -31.78 17.22
C SER A 104 -11.62 -32.12 16.73
N ASP A 105 -11.10 -31.36 15.75
CA ASP A 105 -9.75 -31.45 15.20
C ASP A 105 -8.81 -30.35 15.71
N GLU A 106 -9.25 -29.55 16.69
CA GLU A 106 -8.48 -28.44 17.25
C GLU A 106 -7.94 -28.75 18.66
N ASN A 107 -6.82 -28.09 19.00
CA ASN A 107 -6.24 -28.08 20.33
C ASN A 107 -6.09 -26.63 20.81
N GLY A 108 -6.75 -26.28 21.91
CA GLY A 108 -6.61 -24.99 22.60
C GLY A 108 -5.62 -25.07 23.76
N VAL A 109 -4.84 -24.01 23.96
CA VAL A 109 -4.00 -23.81 25.15
C VAL A 109 -4.13 -22.38 25.67
N SER A 110 -4.31 -22.22 26.98
CA SER A 110 -4.30 -20.93 27.68
C SER A 110 -3.51 -21.06 28.98
N ALA A 111 -3.04 -19.94 29.55
CA ALA A 111 -2.33 -19.93 30.82
C ALA A 111 -3.04 -19.09 31.90
N GLY A 112 -2.95 -19.54 33.15
CA GLY A 112 -3.44 -18.84 34.34
C GLY A 112 -4.94 -18.98 34.61
N PRO A 113 -5.46 -18.27 35.62
CA PRO A 113 -6.90 -18.18 35.81
C PRO A 113 -7.54 -17.46 34.62
N ILE A 114 -8.57 -18.07 34.03
CA ILE A 114 -9.34 -17.51 32.93
C ILE A 114 -10.73 -17.12 33.45
N THR A 115 -11.13 -15.87 33.19
CA THR A 115 -12.50 -15.42 33.40
C THR A 115 -13.32 -15.76 32.16
N GLN A 116 -14.32 -16.60 32.31
CA GLN A 116 -15.25 -16.93 31.23
C GLN A 116 -16.49 -16.04 31.35
N SER A 117 -16.68 -15.13 30.38
CA SER A 117 -17.84 -14.24 30.29
C SER A 117 -18.68 -14.48 29.03
N ALA A 118 -18.38 -15.56 28.31
CA ALA A 118 -19.07 -16.02 27.11
C ALA A 118 -19.02 -17.56 27.02
N THR A 119 -19.73 -18.14 26.07
CA THR A 119 -19.80 -19.59 25.89
C THR A 119 -18.51 -20.13 25.29
N VAL A 120 -17.98 -21.20 25.87
CA VAL A 120 -16.90 -21.98 25.27
C VAL A 120 -17.43 -23.38 24.99
N THR A 121 -17.60 -23.71 23.72
CA THR A 121 -17.92 -25.07 23.28
C THR A 121 -16.62 -25.82 23.01
N VAL A 122 -16.41 -26.97 23.65
CA VAL A 122 -15.20 -27.77 23.47
C VAL A 122 -15.58 -29.14 22.90
N ASN A 123 -15.33 -29.32 21.61
CA ASN A 123 -15.46 -30.59 20.90
C ASN A 123 -14.10 -31.31 20.77
N GLY A 124 -13.00 -30.55 20.76
CA GLY A 124 -11.63 -31.05 20.77
C GLY A 124 -11.01 -31.06 22.17
N TYR A 125 -9.76 -30.61 22.29
CA TYR A 125 -9.04 -30.54 23.57
C TYR A 125 -8.70 -29.10 23.96
N TRP A 126 -8.86 -28.78 25.26
CA TRP A 126 -8.44 -27.50 25.82
C TRP A 126 -7.62 -27.72 27.09
N SER A 127 -6.37 -27.23 27.09
CA SER A 127 -5.50 -27.25 28.26
C SER A 127 -5.34 -25.84 28.84
N ILE A 128 -5.46 -25.73 30.16
CA ILE A 128 -5.17 -24.50 30.90
C ILE A 128 -3.97 -24.78 31.80
N VAL A 129 -2.84 -24.08 31.58
CA VAL A 129 -1.57 -24.28 32.28
C VAL A 129 -1.27 -23.21 33.32
#